data_AF-A0A535QZS6-F1
#
_entry.id   AF-A0A535QZS6-F1
#
_cell.length_a   1.000
_cell.length_b   1.000
_cell.length_c   1.000
_cell.angle_alpha   90.00
_cell.angle_beta   90.00
_cell.angle_gamma   90.00
#
_symmetry.space_group_name_H-M   'P 1'
#
loop_
_entity.id
_entity.type
_entity.pdbx_description
1 polymer ?
#
loop_
_entity_poly.entity_id
_entity_poly.type
_entity_poly.pdbx_seq_one_letter_code
_entity_poly.pdbx_strand_id
1 'polypeptide(L)'
;MADRAILERNQLVVFALGTFHAAVLIVALVLVLYAAGGLASLLSGLTTIAGLALFSALWLTTVWSTHRTLRGAFTVAPWTSVPLGIMIPRAAWRGGVNGVAFLACLGLILAISSAFNGDVGVVGFGALIFATVGAAFAFVLGLALGLLFACVDLALVTATRAILDNENSRP
;
A
#
# COMPACT_ATOMS: atom_id res chain seq x y z
N MET A 1 -20.47 -22.08 12.78
CA MET A 1 -20.56 -20.65 13.19
C MET A 1 -19.19 -20.08 13.53
N ALA A 2 -18.34 -20.79 14.29
CA ALA A 2 -16.98 -20.34 14.62
C ALA A 2 -16.11 -19.98 13.39
N ASP A 3 -16.16 -20.78 12.33
CA ASP A 3 -15.34 -20.54 11.12
C ASP A 3 -15.68 -19.22 10.40
N ARG A 4 -16.95 -18.80 10.44
CA ARG A 4 -17.37 -17.51 9.86
C ARG A 4 -16.83 -16.33 10.68
N ALA A 5 -16.92 -16.42 12.01
CA ALA A 5 -16.40 -15.38 12.89
C ALA A 5 -14.87 -15.22 12.76
N ILE A 6 -14.13 -16.32 12.58
CA ILE A 6 -12.69 -16.28 12.32
C ILE A 6 -12.37 -15.63 10.98
N LEU A 7 -13.13 -15.97 9.93
CA LEU A 7 -12.96 -15.40 8.59
C LEU A 7 -13.23 -13.89 8.59
N GLU A 8 -14.33 -13.44 9.20
CA GLU A 8 -14.68 -12.02 9.32
C GLU A 8 -13.61 -11.24 10.09
N ARG A 9 -13.12 -11.80 11.21
CA ARG A 9 -12.02 -11.18 11.97
C ARG A 9 -10.76 -11.05 11.12
N ASN A 10 -10.40 -12.09 10.37
CA ASN A 10 -9.23 -12.05 9.48
C ASN A 10 -9.40 -11.00 8.38
N GLN A 11 -10.60 -10.85 7.80
CA GLN A 11 -10.90 -9.82 6.80
C GLN A 11 -10.79 -8.41 7.37
N LEU A 12 -11.30 -8.19 8.59
CA LEU A 12 -11.17 -6.91 9.29
C LEU A 12 -9.72 -6.55 9.57
N VAL A 13 -8.91 -7.51 10.03
CA VAL A 13 -7.47 -7.31 10.24
C VAL A 13 -6.76 -6.93 8.94
N VAL A 14 -7.02 -7.67 7.85
CA VAL A 14 -6.44 -7.40 6.53
C VAL A 14 -6.81 -5.99 6.04
N PHE A 15 -8.08 -5.59 6.22
CA PHE A 15 -8.57 -4.27 5.85
C PHE A 15 -7.92 -3.15 6.68
N ALA A 16 -7.83 -3.36 8.00
CA ALA A 16 -7.18 -2.43 8.91
C ALA A 16 -5.69 -2.26 8.58
N LEU A 17 -4.98 -3.36 8.31
CA LEU A 17 -3.57 -3.34 7.91
C LEU A 17 -3.36 -2.56 6.60
N GLY A 18 -4.20 -2.85 5.58
CA GLY A 18 -4.13 -2.16 4.30
C GLY A 18 -4.40 -0.66 4.43
N THR A 19 -5.33 -0.28 5.30
CA THR A 19 -5.64 1.14 5.58
C THR A 19 -4.50 1.81 6.38
N PHE A 20 -3.91 1.11 7.34
CA PHE A 20 -2.74 1.57 8.08
C PHE A 20 -1.55 1.82 7.15
N HIS A 21 -1.23 0.88 6.25
CA HIS A 21 -0.19 1.06 5.24
C HIS A 21 -0.44 2.28 4.37
N ALA A 22 -1.67 2.47 3.88
CA ALA A 22 -2.01 3.64 3.08
C ALA A 22 -1.82 4.95 3.88
N ALA A 23 -2.25 4.99 5.15
CA ALA A 23 -2.06 6.15 6.01
C ALA A 23 -0.58 6.46 6.26
N VAL A 24 0.24 5.44 6.56
CA VAL A 24 1.70 5.59 6.74
C VAL A 24 2.34 6.13 5.47
N LEU A 25 1.97 5.63 4.29
CA LEU A 25 2.51 6.11 3.01
C LEU A 25 2.15 7.58 2.76
N ILE A 26 0.92 8.00 3.09
CA ILE A 26 0.50 9.39 2.95
C ILE A 26 1.28 10.29 3.90
N VAL A 27 1.38 9.91 5.18
CA VAL A 27 2.14 10.68 6.18
C VAL A 27 3.60 10.79 5.76
N ALA A 28 4.22 9.69 5.34
CA ALA A 28 5.60 9.69 4.85
C ALA A 28 5.77 10.59 3.63
N LEU A 29 4.85 10.52 2.66
CA LEU A 29 4.86 11.37 1.47
C LEU A 29 4.76 12.85 1.85
N VAL A 30 3.83 13.22 2.72
CA VAL A 30 3.64 14.60 3.19
C VAL A 30 4.89 15.11 3.91
N LEU A 31 5.48 14.29 4.80
CA LEU A 31 6.70 14.66 5.52
C LEU A 31 7.89 14.87 4.58
N VAL A 32 8.07 13.98 3.59
CA VAL A 32 9.14 14.12 2.59
C VAL A 32 8.93 15.37 1.74
N LEU A 33 7.71 15.63 1.27
CA LEU A 33 7.41 16.84 0.49
C LEU A 33 7.57 18.11 1.30
N TYR A 34 7.20 18.08 2.59
CA TYR A 34 7.40 19.20 3.49
C TYR A 34 8.89 19.49 3.70
N ALA A 35 9.68 18.47 4.00
CA ALA A 35 11.13 18.58 4.20
C ALA A 35 11.86 19.05 2.91
N ALA A 36 11.40 18.64 1.74
CA ALA A 36 11.93 19.07 0.45
C ALA A 36 11.44 20.47 0.01
N GLY A 37 10.55 21.12 0.78
CA GLY A 37 9.94 22.41 0.42
C GLY A 37 8.94 22.36 -0.74
N GLY A 38 8.62 21.17 -1.26
CA GLY A 38 7.74 20.98 -2.42
C GLY A 38 6.25 20.94 -2.07
N LEU A 39 5.89 20.83 -0.79
CA LEU A 39 4.51 20.64 -0.36
C LEU A 39 3.58 21.79 -0.79
N ALA A 40 4.02 23.04 -0.62
CA ALA A 40 3.22 24.22 -0.99
C ALA A 40 2.94 24.26 -2.49
N SER A 41 3.96 23.98 -3.33
CA SER A 41 3.82 23.94 -4.78
C SER A 41 2.90 22.82 -5.26
N LEU A 42 2.95 21.65 -4.61
CA LEU A 42 2.06 20.55 -4.93
C LEU A 42 0.61 20.91 -4.58
N LEU A 43 0.37 21.43 -3.37
CA LEU A 43 -0.95 21.81 -2.90
C LEU A 43 -1.57 22.93 -3.75
N SER A 44 -0.77 23.90 -4.21
CA SER A 44 -1.29 24.97 -5.08
C SER A 44 -1.77 24.47 -6.44
N GLY A 45 -1.22 23.35 -6.93
CA GLY A 45 -1.60 22.74 -8.20
C GLY A 45 -2.69 21.67 -8.08
N LEU A 46 -3.08 21.28 -6.87
CA LEU A 46 -3.97 20.14 -6.65
C LEU A 46 -5.37 20.60 -6.25
N THR A 47 -6.36 20.27 -7.08
CA THR A 47 -7.77 20.45 -6.68
C THR A 47 -8.17 19.42 -5.62
N THR A 48 -9.17 19.73 -4.80
CA THR A 48 -9.71 18.78 -3.81
C THR A 48 -10.14 17.46 -4.45
N ILE A 49 -10.71 17.52 -5.66
CA ILE A 49 -11.14 16.33 -6.41
C ILE A 49 -9.93 15.50 -6.85
N ALA A 50 -8.89 16.13 -7.40
CA ALA A 50 -7.66 15.43 -7.79
C ALA A 50 -6.97 14.81 -6.57
N GLY A 51 -6.89 15.53 -5.45
CA GLY A 51 -6.37 15.00 -4.20
C GLY A 51 -7.15 13.79 -3.66
N LEU A 52 -8.48 13.86 -3.69
CA LEU A 52 -9.34 12.76 -3.29
C LEU A 52 -9.19 11.53 -4.22
N ALA A 53 -9.03 11.75 -5.52
CA ALA A 53 -8.79 10.69 -6.49
C ALA A 53 -7.44 10.00 -6.25
N LEU A 54 -6.37 10.77 -6.00
CA LEU A 54 -5.04 10.23 -5.67
C LEU A 54 -5.04 9.45 -4.36
N PHE A 55 -5.67 10.01 -3.32
CA PHE A 55 -5.86 9.32 -2.05
C PHE A 55 -6.60 7.99 -2.24
N SER A 56 -7.72 8.01 -2.96
CA SER A 56 -8.54 6.82 -3.20
C SER A 56 -7.77 5.78 -4.01
N ALA A 57 -7.00 6.21 -5.02
CA ALA A 57 -6.15 5.32 -5.81
C ALA A 57 -5.07 4.64 -4.96
N LEU A 58 -4.36 5.41 -4.13
CA LEU A 58 -3.34 4.87 -3.22
C LEU A 58 -3.94 3.90 -2.21
N TRP A 59 -5.08 4.28 -1.60
CA TRP A 59 -5.77 3.45 -0.63
C TRP A 59 -6.26 2.14 -1.25
N LEU A 60 -6.94 2.21 -2.40
CA LEU A 60 -7.49 1.03 -3.06
C LEU A 60 -6.39 0.05 -3.51
N THR A 61 -5.32 0.56 -4.12
CA THR A 61 -4.19 -0.25 -4.56
C THR A 61 -3.48 -0.91 -3.36
N THR A 62 -3.29 -0.16 -2.28
CA THR A 62 -2.62 -0.65 -1.06
C THR A 62 -3.46 -1.70 -0.33
N VAL A 63 -4.77 -1.47 -0.15
CA VAL A 63 -5.70 -2.44 0.44
C VAL A 63 -5.78 -3.70 -0.43
N TRP A 64 -5.91 -3.54 -1.74
CA TRP A 64 -5.94 -4.67 -2.68
C TRP A 64 -4.64 -5.50 -2.62
N SER A 65 -3.48 -4.84 -2.61
CA SER A 65 -2.19 -5.52 -2.56
C SER A 65 -1.98 -6.24 -1.23
N THR A 66 -2.36 -5.60 -0.11
CA THR A 66 -2.32 -6.19 1.23
C THR A 66 -3.22 -7.43 1.31
N HIS A 67 -4.47 -7.31 0.84
CA HIS A 67 -5.39 -8.44 0.80
C HIS A 67 -4.85 -9.58 -0.06
N ARG A 68 -4.23 -9.30 -1.21
CA ARG A 68 -3.71 -10.34 -2.12
C ARG A 68 -2.40 -10.97 -1.63
N THR A 69 -1.62 -10.26 -0.81
CA THR A 69 -0.46 -10.81 -0.10
C THR A 69 -0.90 -11.84 0.93
N LEU A 70 -2.01 -11.56 1.61
CA LEU A 70 -2.56 -12.36 2.70
C LEU A 70 -3.55 -13.44 2.22
N ARG A 71 -4.02 -13.35 0.97
CA ARG A 71 -4.89 -14.35 0.33
C ARG A 71 -4.15 -15.68 0.19
N GLY A 72 -4.61 -16.69 0.92
CA GLY A 72 -3.99 -18.02 1.00
C GLY A 72 -3.17 -18.27 2.27
N ALA A 73 -2.91 -17.25 3.08
CA ALA A 73 -2.35 -17.39 4.43
C ALA A 73 -3.44 -17.64 5.50
N PHE A 74 -4.65 -17.12 5.28
CA PHE A 74 -5.77 -17.16 6.24
C PHE A 74 -6.92 -18.06 5.78
N THR A 75 -6.64 -19.27 5.30
CA THR A 75 -7.69 -20.17 4.79
C THR A 75 -8.55 -20.76 5.91
N VAL A 76 -7.96 -21.09 7.06
CA VAL A 76 -8.67 -21.64 8.23
C VAL A 76 -7.94 -21.43 9.57
N ALA A 77 -6.67 -21.05 9.54
CA ALA A 77 -5.88 -20.83 10.74
C ALA A 77 -5.98 -19.36 11.22
N PRO A 78 -5.80 -19.12 12.54
CA PRO A 78 -5.67 -17.77 13.08
C PRO A 78 -4.59 -16.97 12.35
N TRP A 79 -4.75 -15.65 12.28
CA TRP A 79 -3.79 -14.79 11.60
C TRP A 79 -2.35 -14.88 12.18
N THR A 80 -2.25 -15.37 13.41
CA THR A 80 -1.01 -15.66 14.12
C THR A 80 -0.36 -16.99 13.72
N SER A 81 -0.87 -17.74 12.74
CA SER A 81 -0.32 -19.06 12.37
C SER A 81 0.40 -19.08 11.01
N VAL A 82 0.60 -17.91 10.39
CA VAL A 82 1.15 -17.85 9.03
C VAL A 82 2.66 -18.15 8.99
N PRO A 83 3.14 -19.01 8.08
CA PRO A 83 4.57 -19.27 7.91
C PRO A 83 5.31 -18.04 7.38
N LEU A 84 6.14 -17.45 8.25
CA LEU A 84 6.77 -16.14 8.06
C LEU A 84 7.75 -16.11 6.87
N GLY A 85 8.45 -17.22 6.61
CA GLY A 85 9.41 -17.33 5.51
C GLY A 85 8.79 -17.18 4.11
N ILE A 86 7.48 -17.42 3.97
CA ILE A 86 6.76 -17.27 2.71
C ILE A 86 6.13 -15.87 2.58
N MET A 87 5.88 -15.19 3.71
CA MET A 87 5.25 -13.85 3.71
C MET A 87 6.19 -12.77 3.20
N ILE A 88 7.46 -12.77 3.62
CA ILE A 88 8.44 -11.73 3.28
C ILE A 88 8.61 -11.56 1.75
N PRO A 89 8.95 -12.61 0.98
CA PRO A 89 9.12 -12.46 -0.47
C PRO A 89 7.80 -12.12 -1.18
N ARG A 90 6.66 -12.61 -0.66
CA ARG A 90 5.34 -12.26 -1.19
C ARG A 90 5.00 -10.79 -0.97
N ALA A 91 5.27 -10.27 0.22
CA ALA A 91 5.01 -8.89 0.59
C ALA A 91 5.90 -7.93 -0.19
N ALA A 92 7.20 -8.25 -0.35
CA ALA A 92 8.10 -7.49 -1.21
C ALA A 92 7.57 -7.44 -2.65
N TRP A 93 7.34 -8.61 -3.28
CA TRP A 93 6.82 -8.68 -4.66
C TRP A 93 5.52 -7.90 -4.84
N ARG A 94 4.57 -8.04 -3.90
CA ARG A 94 3.28 -7.34 -3.92
C ARG A 94 3.42 -5.85 -3.65
N GLY A 95 4.39 -5.43 -2.85
CA GLY A 95 4.79 -4.04 -2.72
C GLY A 95 5.24 -3.47 -4.05
N GLY A 96 6.08 -4.19 -4.80
CA GLY A 96 6.50 -3.79 -6.14
C GLY A 96 5.32 -3.62 -7.11
N VAL A 97 4.41 -4.61 -7.13
CA VAL A 97 3.17 -4.53 -7.93
C VAL A 97 2.29 -3.34 -7.49
N ASN A 98 2.21 -3.05 -6.18
CA ASN A 98 1.47 -1.90 -5.67
C ASN A 98 2.05 -0.59 -6.19
N GLY A 99 3.37 -0.43 -6.17
CA GLY A 99 4.05 0.77 -6.68
C GLY A 99 3.72 1.02 -8.16
N VAL A 100 3.80 -0.02 -8.99
CA VAL A 100 3.44 0.09 -10.42
C VAL A 100 1.95 0.38 -10.62
N ALA A 101 1.07 -0.29 -9.87
CA ALA A 101 -0.37 -0.07 -9.95
C ALA A 101 -0.75 1.38 -9.55
N PHE A 102 -0.16 1.89 -8.47
CA PHE A 102 -0.37 3.27 -8.05
C PHE A 102 0.16 4.27 -9.10
N LEU A 103 1.35 4.01 -9.68
CA LEU A 103 1.89 4.84 -10.75
C LEU A 103 0.98 4.87 -11.98
N ALA A 104 0.40 3.72 -12.35
CA ALA A 104 -0.56 3.64 -13.44
C ALA A 104 -1.83 4.46 -13.15
N CYS A 105 -2.36 4.38 -11.92
CA CYS A 105 -3.49 5.21 -11.49
C CYS A 105 -3.14 6.71 -11.51
N LEU A 106 -1.96 7.08 -11.02
CA LEU A 106 -1.45 8.46 -11.04
C LEU A 106 -1.39 8.97 -12.49
N GLY A 107 -0.76 8.22 -13.40
CA GLY A 107 -0.68 8.58 -14.82
C GLY A 107 -2.05 8.75 -15.46
N LEU A 108 -2.99 7.86 -15.16
CA LEU A 108 -4.37 7.95 -15.68
C LEU A 108 -5.10 9.20 -15.15
N ILE A 109 -5.00 9.49 -13.86
CA ILE A 109 -5.63 10.67 -13.24
C ILE A 109 -5.07 11.95 -13.86
N LEU A 110 -3.75 12.04 -14.03
CA LEU A 110 -3.09 13.18 -14.65
C LEU A 110 -3.47 13.33 -16.13
N ALA A 111 -3.53 12.24 -16.88
CA ALA A 111 -3.94 12.26 -18.28
C ALA A 111 -5.39 12.75 -18.46
N ILE A 112 -6.31 12.26 -17.61
CA ILE A 112 -7.69 12.72 -17.59
C ILE A 112 -7.75 14.21 -17.24
N SER A 113 -7.02 14.65 -16.23
CA SER A 113 -6.97 16.07 -15.83
C SER A 113 -6.43 16.95 -16.95
N SER A 114 -5.36 16.54 -17.64
CA SER A 114 -4.79 17.27 -18.79
C SER A 114 -5.78 17.40 -19.94
N ALA A 115 -6.52 16.33 -20.25
CA ALA A 115 -7.53 16.33 -21.31
C ALA A 115 -8.66 17.33 -21.03
N PHE A 116 -9.11 17.44 -19.76
CA PHE A 116 -10.11 18.44 -19.37
C PHE A 116 -9.60 19.88 -19.43
N ASN A 117 -8.29 20.09 -19.26
CA ASN A 117 -7.68 21.42 -19.32
C ASN A 117 -7.21 21.83 -20.74
N GLY A 118 -7.46 20.99 -21.76
CA GLY A 118 -7.12 21.27 -23.16
C GLY A 118 -5.62 21.14 -23.49
N ASP A 119 -4.82 20.60 -22.57
CA ASP A 119 -3.36 20.58 -22.64
C ASP A 119 -2.86 19.22 -23.19
N VAL A 120 -3.38 18.82 -24.36
CA VAL A 120 -3.12 17.50 -24.99
C VAL A 120 -1.74 17.41 -25.68
N GLY A 121 -0.83 18.33 -25.32
CA GLY A 121 0.30 18.74 -26.14
C GLY A 121 1.65 18.09 -25.87
N VAL A 122 1.82 17.01 -25.10
CA VAL A 122 3.13 16.31 -24.98
C VAL A 122 2.94 14.82 -24.58
N VAL A 123 2.48 13.96 -25.51
CA VAL A 123 1.98 12.61 -25.12
C VAL A 123 2.83 11.42 -25.60
N GLY A 124 3.87 11.62 -26.42
CA GLY A 124 4.65 10.48 -26.93
C GLY A 124 5.79 10.02 -26.01
N PHE A 125 6.88 10.79 -26.01
CA PHE A 125 8.14 10.37 -25.42
C PHE A 125 8.14 10.42 -23.88
N GLY A 126 7.56 11.46 -23.29
CA GLY A 126 7.43 11.59 -21.83
C GLY A 126 6.57 10.49 -21.21
N ALA A 127 5.47 10.12 -21.87
CA ALA A 127 4.59 9.03 -21.43
C ALA A 127 5.30 7.67 -21.50
N LEU A 128 6.10 7.42 -22.54
CA LEU A 128 6.90 6.20 -22.66
C LEU A 128 7.97 6.09 -21.56
N ILE A 129 8.69 7.18 -21.26
CA ILE A 129 9.66 7.21 -20.16
C ILE A 129 8.96 6.97 -18.81
N PHE A 130 7.82 7.65 -18.59
CA PHE A 130 7.01 7.46 -17.39
C PHE A 130 6.54 6.00 -17.24
N ALA A 131 6.06 5.39 -18.33
CA ALA A 131 5.57 4.02 -18.33
C ALA A 131 6.69 2.97 -18.17
N THR A 132 7.93 3.29 -18.55
CA THR A 132 9.06 2.35 -18.48
C THR A 132 9.93 2.60 -17.25
N VAL A 133 10.69 3.69 -17.26
CA VAL A 133 11.60 4.08 -16.17
C VAL A 133 10.83 4.37 -14.90
N GLY A 134 9.71 5.08 -15.00
CA GLY A 134 8.83 5.34 -13.86
C GLY A 134 8.29 4.05 -13.26
N ALA A 135 7.83 3.11 -14.09
CA ALA A 135 7.33 1.81 -13.60
C ALA A 135 8.43 0.98 -12.93
N ALA A 136 9.64 0.94 -13.49
CA ALA A 136 10.77 0.26 -12.87
C ALA A 136 11.12 0.87 -11.50
N PHE A 137 11.18 2.20 -11.42
CA PHE A 137 11.45 2.91 -10.17
C PHE A 137 10.34 2.68 -9.14
N ALA A 138 9.07 2.79 -9.55
CA ALA A 138 7.93 2.54 -8.70
C ALA A 138 7.89 1.09 -8.21
N PHE A 139 8.29 0.13 -9.05
CA PHE A 139 8.43 -1.26 -8.65
C PHE A 139 9.51 -1.43 -7.58
N VAL A 140 10.70 -0.85 -7.76
CA VAL A 140 11.79 -0.94 -6.78
C VAL A 140 11.42 -0.29 -5.44
N LEU A 141 10.85 0.92 -5.47
CA LEU A 141 10.34 1.56 -4.24
C LEU A 141 9.24 0.72 -3.59
N GLY A 142 8.33 0.19 -4.41
CA GLY A 142 7.29 -0.72 -3.95
C GLY A 142 7.86 -1.96 -3.26
N LEU A 143 8.89 -2.60 -3.83
CA LEU A 143 9.57 -3.75 -3.22
C LEU A 143 10.11 -3.39 -1.83
N ALA A 144 10.82 -2.26 -1.73
CA ALA A 144 11.42 -1.80 -0.49
C ALA A 144 10.37 -1.49 0.58
N LEU A 145 9.28 -0.80 0.21
CA LEU A 145 8.18 -0.50 1.11
C LEU A 145 7.42 -1.77 1.52
N GLY A 146 7.21 -2.70 0.59
CA GLY A 146 6.60 -4.00 0.87
C GLY A 146 7.43 -4.83 1.86
N LEU A 147 8.75 -4.79 1.74
CA LEU A 147 9.65 -5.44 2.69
C LEU A 147 9.58 -4.76 4.06
N LEU A 148 9.61 -3.43 4.10
CA LEU A 148 9.51 -2.66 5.35
C LEU A 148 8.22 -2.98 6.10
N PHE A 149 7.07 -2.93 5.42
CA PHE A 149 5.78 -3.26 6.03
C PHE A 149 5.73 -4.72 6.50
N ALA A 150 6.27 -5.66 5.73
CA ALA A 150 6.38 -7.04 6.18
C ALA A 150 7.18 -7.16 7.49
N CYS A 151 8.30 -6.46 7.62
CA CYS A 151 9.09 -6.47 8.86
C CYS A 151 8.30 -5.89 10.05
N VAL A 152 7.57 -4.79 9.85
CA VAL A 152 6.73 -4.18 10.88
C VAL A 152 5.60 -5.11 11.30
N ASP A 153 4.89 -5.70 10.33
CA ASP A 153 3.79 -6.65 10.59
C ASP A 153 4.28 -7.87 11.38
N LEU A 154 5.46 -8.40 11.02
CA LEU A 154 6.09 -9.50 11.72
C LEU A 154 6.43 -9.15 13.17
N ALA A 155 6.97 -7.96 13.41
CA ALA A 155 7.26 -7.50 14.76
C ALA A 155 5.98 -7.39 15.61
N LEU A 156 4.90 -6.85 15.04
CA LEU A 156 3.60 -6.73 15.71
C LEU A 156 2.97 -8.10 16.02
N VAL A 157 3.00 -9.03 15.06
CA VAL A 157 2.52 -10.41 15.25
C VAL A 157 3.31 -11.10 16.36
N THR A 158 4.63 -10.95 16.37
CA THR A 158 5.52 -11.60 17.34
C THR A 158 5.31 -11.04 18.75
N ALA A 159 5.19 -9.71 18.87
CA ALA A 159 4.87 -9.05 20.14
C ALA A 159 3.51 -9.50 20.68
N THR A 160 2.50 -9.62 19.82
CA THR A 160 1.17 -10.07 20.21
C THR A 160 1.19 -11.52 20.71
N ARG A 161 1.92 -12.41 20.03
CA ARG A 161 2.09 -13.80 20.50
C ARG A 161 2.75 -13.83 21.88
N ALA A 162 3.82 -13.08 22.08
CA ALA A 162 4.52 -13.02 23.36
C ALA A 162 3.63 -12.53 24.52
N ILE A 163 2.71 -11.59 24.27
CA ILE A 163 1.75 -11.09 25.25
C ILE A 163 0.71 -12.16 25.58
N LEU A 164 0.10 -12.79 24.56
CA LEU A 164 -0.92 -13.82 24.74
C LEU A 164 -0.37 -15.08 25.45
N ASP A 165 0.86 -15.47 25.13
CA ASP A 165 1.51 -16.60 25.77
C ASP A 165 1.79 -16.32 27.26
N ASN A 166 2.13 -15.07 27.61
CA ASN A 166 2.33 -14.64 29.01
C ASN A 166 1.01 -14.65 29.80
N GLU A 167 -0.09 -14.17 29.22
CA GLU A 167 -1.42 -14.21 29.86
C GLU A 167 -1.89 -15.64 30.12
N ASN A 168 -1.72 -16.54 29.15
CA ASN A 168 -2.07 -17.96 29.32
C ASN A 168 -1.19 -18.70 30.35
N SER A 169 -0.05 -18.12 30.74
CA SER A 169 0.88 -18.68 31.72
C SER A 169 0.59 -18.22 33.16
N ARG A 170 -0.34 -17.28 33.37
CA ARG A 170 -0.72 -16.79 34.70
C ARG A 170 -1.85 -17.67 35.27
N PRO A 171 -1.69 -18.24 36.49
CA PRO A 171 -2.67 -19.14 37.10
C PRO A 171 -3.97 -18.45 37.51
#